data_AF-A0A941VZ86-F1
#
_entry.id   AF-A0A941VZ86-F1
#
_cell.length_a   1.000
_cell.length_b   1.000
_cell.length_c   1.000
_cell.angle_alpha   90.00
_cell.angle_beta   90.00
_cell.angle_gamma   90.00
#
_symmetry.space_group_name_H-M   'P 1'
#
loop_
_entity.id
_entity.type
_entity.pdbx_description
1 polymer ?
#
loop_
_entity_poly.entity_id
_entity_poly.type
_entity_poly.pdbx_seq_one_letter_code
_entity_poly.pdbx_strand_id
1 'polypeptide(L)' 'MENNLDKRNFLNWYCCYATPEEIEKAGRTNKATINRLVNEYSYEIEKIKMTKSLFDSLPLPKGVMPEFLTLDCL' A
#
# COMPACT_ATOMS: atom_id res chain seq x y z
N MET A 1 21.61 4.73 1.99
CA MET A 1 20.77 4.06 0.99
C MET A 1 19.58 3.53 1.76
N GLU A 2 18.49 4.28 1.75
CA GLU A 2 17.25 3.82 2.38
C GLU A 2 16.87 2.49 1.74
N ASN A 3 16.64 1.47 2.56
CA ASN A 3 16.58 0.10 2.10
C ASN A 3 15.31 -0.03 1.25
N ASN A 4 15.47 -0.15 -0.07
CA ASN A 4 14.35 -0.20 -1.03
C ASN A 4 13.35 -1.32 -0.66
N LEU A 5 13.84 -2.33 0.05
CA LEU A 5 13.05 -3.39 0.67
C LEU A 5 12.08 -2.90 1.75
N ASP A 6 12.50 -1.99 2.65
CA ASP A 6 11.66 -1.49 3.73
C ASP A 6 10.51 -0.63 3.20
N LYS A 7 10.80 0.21 2.20
CA LYS A 7 9.80 0.97 1.45
C LYS A 7 8.77 0.05 0.81
N ARG A 8 9.24 -0.96 0.06
CA ARG A 8 8.35 -1.93 -0.61
C ARG A 8 7.50 -2.72 0.39
N ASN A 9 8.11 -3.17 1.48
CA ASN A 9 7.40 -3.90 2.54
C ASN A 9 6.30 -3.04 3.16
N PHE A 10 6.61 -1.78 3.48
CA PHE A 10 5.61 -0.87 4.03
C PHE A 10 4.48 -0.60 3.03
N LEU A 11 4.78 -0.28 1.77
CA LEU A 11 3.75 -0.01 0.76
C LEU A 11 2.87 -1.21 0.48
N ASN A 12 3.45 -2.42 0.36
CA ASN A 12 2.69 -3.66 0.18
C ASN A 12 1.79 -3.92 1.38
N TRP A 13 2.33 -3.84 2.60
CA TRP A 13 1.54 -4.02 3.80
C TRP A 13 0.42 -2.97 3.87
N TYR A 14 0.74 -1.69 3.83
CA TYR A 14 -0.20 -0.59 4.05
C TYR A 14 -1.28 -0.49 2.97
N CYS A 15 -0.95 -0.71 1.71
CA CYS A 15 -1.90 -0.55 0.61
C CYS A 15 -2.64 -1.83 0.25
N CYS A 16 -2.05 -3.02 0.46
CA CYS A 16 -2.57 -4.27 -0.10
C CYS A 16 -2.98 -5.33 0.92
N TYR A 17 -2.29 -5.44 2.05
CA TYR A 17 -2.49 -6.57 2.97
C TYR A 17 -3.08 -6.17 4.32
N ALA A 18 -2.77 -4.98 4.82
CA ALA A 18 -3.22 -4.52 6.12
C ALA A 18 -4.73 -4.28 6.13
N THR A 19 -5.38 -4.83 7.13
CA THR A 19 -6.78 -4.50 7.44
C THR A 19 -6.88 -3.12 8.09
N PRO A 20 -8.06 -2.48 8.05
CA PRO A 20 -8.27 -1.21 8.76
C PRO A 20 -7.93 -1.27 10.25
N GLU A 21 -8.22 -2.40 10.92
CA GLU A 21 -7.91 -2.62 12.34
C GLU A 21 -6.40 -2.70 12.59
N GLU A 22 -5.64 -3.35 11.71
CA GLU A 22 -4.18 -3.41 11.80
C GLU A 22 -3.53 -2.04 11.57
N ILE A 23 -4.07 -1.25 10.64
CA ILE A 23 -3.63 0.13 10.40
C ILE A 23 -3.93 0.99 11.63
N GLU A 24 -5.13 0.89 12.20
CA GLU A 24 -5.51 1.63 13.41
C GLU A 24 -4.62 1.24 14.60
N LYS A 25 -4.37 -0.06 14.78
CA LYS A 25 -3.46 -0.56 15.81
C LYS A 25 -2.03 -0.02 15.61
N ALA A 26 -1.50 -0.07 14.40
CA ALA A 26 -0.18 0.49 14.09
C ALA A 26 -0.13 2.00 14.31
N GLY A 27 -1.19 2.72 13.98
CA GLY A 27 -1.35 4.15 14.23
C GLY A 27 -1.41 4.50 15.72
N ARG A 28 -1.89 3.60 16.58
CA ARG A 28 -1.86 3.76 18.05
C ARG A 28 -0.48 3.47 18.64
N THR A 29 0.16 2.39 18.21
CA THR A 29 1.45 1.94 18.80
C THR A 29 2.66 2.71 18.26
N ASN A 30 2.66 3.06 16.97
CA ASN A 30 3.80 3.64 16.26
C ASN A 30 3.42 4.89 15.46
N LYS A 31 2.54 5.73 16.02
CA LYS A 31 1.92 6.89 15.35
C LYS A 31 2.92 7.74 14.56
N ALA A 32 4.03 8.12 15.18
CA ALA A 32 5.03 9.00 14.56
C ALA A 32 5.67 8.36 13.33
N THR A 33 6.05 7.08 13.43
CA THR A 33 6.63 6.31 12.33
C THR A 33 5.64 6.12 11.20
N ILE A 34 4.40 5.72 11.50
CA ILE A 34 3.34 5.53 10.50
C ILE A 34 3.07 6.84 9.77
N ASN A 35 2.88 7.94 10.51
CA ASN A 35 2.64 9.25 9.89
C ASN A 35 3.81 9.70 9.02
N ARG A 36 5.05 9.45 9.44
CA ARG A 36 6.23 9.76 8.63
C ARG A 36 6.21 8.97 7.31
N LEU A 37 6.04 7.65 7.38
CA LEU A 37 6.06 6.78 6.20
C LEU A 37 4.88 7.06 5.25
N VAL A 38 3.69 7.35 5.79
CA VAL A 38 2.53 7.75 4.97
C VAL A 38 2.77 9.06 4.25
N ASN A 39 3.40 10.05 4.91
CA ASN A 39 3.75 11.31 4.26
C ASN A 39 4.86 11.11 3.22
N GLU A 40 5.90 10.38 3.58
CA GLU A 40 7.09 10.12 2.77
C GLU A 40 6.75 9.37 1.48
N TYR A 41 5.82 8.41 1.54
CA TYR A 41 5.40 7.61 0.38
C TYR A 41 3.98 7.94 -0.11
N SER A 42 3.51 9.16 0.17
CA SER A 42 2.16 9.61 -0.20
C SER A 42 1.87 9.46 -1.70
N TYR A 43 2.84 9.82 -2.55
CA TYR A 43 2.73 9.69 -4.01
C TYR A 43 2.50 8.23 -4.45
N GLU A 44 3.31 7.29 -3.94
CA GLU A 44 3.17 5.87 -4.27
C GLU A 44 1.86 5.29 -3.74
N ILE A 45 1.45 5.68 -2.52
CA ILE A 45 0.17 5.28 -1.94
C ILE A 45 -1.00 5.74 -2.81
N GLU A 46 -0.99 6.99 -3.27
CA GLU A 46 -2.03 7.51 -4.17
C GLU A 46 -2.06 6.77 -5.50
N LYS A 47 -0.88 6.53 -6.10
CA LYS A 47 -0.77 5.76 -7.34
C LYS A 47 -1.36 4.36 -7.19
N ILE A 48 -1.02 3.64 -6.13
CA ILE A 48 -1.54 2.28 -5.86
C ILE A 48 -3.06 2.32 -5.65
N LYS A 49 -3.58 3.28 -4.86
CA LYS A 49 -5.02 3.44 -4.63
C LYS A 49 -5.78 3.75 -5.92
N MET A 50 -5.24 4.63 -6.77
CA MET A 50 -5.84 4.97 -8.06
C MET A 50 -5.89 3.75 -8.98
N THR A 51 -4.79 3.01 -9.08
CA THR A 51 -4.70 1.78 -9.86
C THR A 51 -5.70 0.73 -9.35
N LYS A 52 -5.81 0.53 -8.03
CA LYS A 52 -6.80 -0.37 -7.43
C LYS A 52 -8.24 0.03 -7.80
N SER A 53 -8.59 1.30 -7.63
CA SER A 53 -9.92 1.82 -7.97
C SER A 53 -10.27 1.61 -9.44
N LEU A 54 -9.31 1.83 -10.34
CA LEU A 54 -9.49 1.55 -11.77
C LEU A 54 -9.80 0.07 -12.01
N PHE A 55 -9.07 -0.85 -11.38
CA PHE A 55 -9.31 -2.29 -11.52
C PHE A 55 -10.64 -2.74 -10.90
N ASP A 56 -11.02 -2.19 -9.75
CA ASP A 56 -12.32 -2.48 -9.12
C ASP A 56 -13.50 -2.00 -9.97
N SER A 57 -13.29 -0.96 -10.80
CA SER A 57 -14.30 -0.43 -11.73
C SER A 57 -14.40 -1.22 -13.05
N LEU A 58 -13.41 -2.04 -13.38
CA LEU A 58 -13.45 -2.89 -14.56
C LEU A 58 -14.31 -4.14 -14.27
N PRO A 59 -15.05 -4.67 -15.26
CA PRO A 59 -15.79 -5.93 -15.13
C PRO A 59 -14.83 -7.15 -15.16
N LEU A 60 -13.69 -7.04 -14.49
CA LEU A 60 -12.75 -8.14 -14.31
C LEU A 60 -13.34 -9.16 -13.32
N PRO A 61 -13.06 -10.46 -13.49
CA PRO A 61 -13.47 -11.46 -12.51
C PRO A 61 -12.93 -11.08 -11.13
N LYS A 62 -13.83 -10.94 -10.15
CA LYS A 62 -13.45 -10.72 -8.74
C LYS A 62 -12.52 -11.87 -8.32
N GLY A 63 -11.28 -11.52 -7.95
CA GLY A 63 -10.27 -12.49 -7.49
C GLY A 63 -9.00 -12.55 -8.31
N VAL A 64 -8.94 -11.93 -9.48
CA VAL A 64 -7.68 -11.74 -10.23
C VAL A 64 -7.12 -10.36 -9.89
N MET A 65 -6.37 -10.25 -8.79
CA MET A 65 -5.44 -9.14 -8.63
C MET A 65 -4.38 -9.32 -9.72
N PRO A 66 -4.24 -8.41 -10.70
CA PRO A 66 -3.18 -8.53 -11.70
C PRO A 66 -1.85 -8.59 -10.95
N GLU A 67 -0.97 -9.54 -11.30
CA GLU A 67 0.38 -9.66 -10.73
C GLU A 67 1.16 -8.34 -10.76
N PHE A 68 0.78 -7.40 -11.64
CA PHE A 68 1.30 -6.02 -11.69
C PHE A 68 1.00 -5.13 -10.47
N LEU A 69 0.14 -5.54 -9.55
CA LEU A 69 -0.07 -4.83 -8.27
C LEU A 69 0.99 -5.21 -7.22
N THR A 70 1.80 -6.25 -7.46
CA THR A 70 3.02 -6.41 -6.67
C THR A 70 3.99 -5.33 -7.12
N LEU A 71 4.58 -4.62 -6.16
CA LEU A 71 5.58 -3.56 -6.37
C LEU A 71 6.87 -4.04 -7.09
N ASP A 72 6.88 -5.24 -7.66
CA ASP A 72 8.02 -5.82 -8.37
C ASP A 72 8.36 -5.05 -9.66
N CYS A 73 7.45 -4.19 -10.12
CA CYS A 73 7.59 -3.32 -11.30
C CYS A 73 7.77 -1.82 -10.99
N LEU A 74 7.98 -1.43 -9.72
CA LEU A 74 8.28 -0.05 -9.29
C LEU A 74 9.69 0.11 -8.73
#